data_AF-A0A265NBQ2-F1
#
_entry.id   AF-A0A265NBQ2-F1
#
_cell.length_a   1.000
_cell.length_b   1.000
_cell.length_c   1.000
_cell.angle_alpha   90.00
_cell.angle_beta   90.00
_cell.angle_gamma   90.00
#
_symmetry.space_group_name_H-M   'P 1'
#
loop_
_entity.id
_entity.type
_entity.pdbx_description
1 polymer ?
#
loop_
_entity_poly.entity_id
_entity_poly.type
_entity_poly.pdbx_seq_one_letter_code
_entity_poly.pdbx_strand_id
1 'polypeptide(L)'
;MVDFTEKQNWVEERNSSSFESSFDYFHGEHKIPIELIKDEVLTFQVEIYNENGGGWGYHLENEKGDHLPMKESGERLEYETVENASYYIVLHGDEVEGRFAVDWEISD
;
A
#
# COMPACT_ATOMS: atom_id res chain seq x y z
N MET A 1 -0.95 3.29 21.08
CA MET A 1 -1.56 4.34 20.22
C MET A 1 -2.94 3.83 19.85
N VAL A 2 -3.95 4.69 19.81
CA VAL A 2 -5.30 4.27 19.39
C VAL A 2 -5.32 4.33 17.88
N ASP A 3 -5.72 3.25 17.25
CA ASP A 3 -6.01 3.20 15.81
C ASP A 3 -7.36 3.90 15.57
N PHE A 4 -7.36 4.92 14.73
CA PHE A 4 -8.55 5.70 14.36
C PHE A 4 -9.08 5.30 12.97
N THR A 5 -8.63 4.16 12.43
CA THR A 5 -9.06 3.69 11.13
C THR A 5 -10.55 3.36 11.13
N GLU A 6 -11.28 4.01 10.23
CA GLU A 6 -12.68 3.74 9.96
C GLU A 6 -12.84 3.34 8.49
N LYS A 7 -13.59 2.25 8.28
CA LYS A 7 -13.86 1.65 6.97
C LYS A 7 -15.33 1.28 6.90
N GLN A 8 -16.03 1.74 5.85
CA GLN A 8 -17.43 1.37 5.61
C GLN A 8 -17.58 0.69 4.25
N ASN A 9 -18.35 -0.41 4.24
CA ASN A 9 -18.57 -1.26 3.07
C ASN A 9 -17.27 -1.66 2.35
N TRP A 10 -16.22 -1.87 3.14
CA TRP A 10 -14.92 -2.28 2.66
C TRP A 10 -14.94 -3.74 2.20
N VAL A 11 -14.67 -3.93 0.92
CA VAL A 11 -14.47 -5.23 0.28
C VAL A 11 -13.05 -5.25 -0.26
N GLU A 12 -12.30 -6.30 0.05
CA GLU A 12 -10.93 -6.47 -0.43
C GLU A 12 -10.73 -7.85 -1.04
N GLU A 13 -9.91 -7.89 -2.08
CA GLU A 13 -9.38 -9.10 -2.67
C GLU A 13 -7.87 -9.01 -2.73
N ARG A 14 -7.20 -10.10 -2.36
CA ARG A 14 -5.75 -10.18 -2.38
C ARG A 14 -5.29 -11.50 -3.00
N ASN A 15 -4.27 -11.42 -3.84
CA ASN A 15 -3.55 -12.59 -4.34
C ASN A 15 -2.03 -12.42 -4.11
N SER A 16 -1.22 -13.21 -4.82
CA SER A 16 0.24 -13.24 -4.62
C SER A 16 0.95 -11.95 -5.09
N SER A 17 0.36 -11.20 -6.01
CA SER A 17 1.00 -10.06 -6.68
C SER A 17 0.09 -8.83 -6.81
N SER A 18 -1.13 -8.89 -6.29
CA SER A 18 -2.03 -7.74 -6.29
C SER A 18 -2.99 -7.70 -5.11
N PHE A 19 -3.50 -6.50 -4.87
CA PHE A 19 -4.50 -6.17 -3.87
C PHE A 19 -5.48 -5.18 -4.50
N GLU A 20 -6.77 -5.47 -4.38
CA GLU A 20 -7.84 -4.57 -4.76
C GLU A 20 -8.77 -4.35 -3.57
N SER A 21 -9.31 -3.14 -3.44
CA SER A 21 -10.37 -2.86 -2.47
C SER A 21 -11.34 -1.83 -2.99
N SER A 22 -12.60 -1.94 -2.60
CA SER A 22 -13.64 -0.91 -2.80
C SER A 22 -14.31 -0.59 -1.47
N PHE A 23 -14.69 0.66 -1.26
CA PHE A 23 -15.25 1.15 -0.01
C PHE A 23 -16.11 2.39 -0.23
N ASP A 24 -17.16 2.53 0.58
CA ASP A 24 -18.00 3.73 0.59
C ASP A 24 -17.36 4.85 1.44
N TYR A 25 -16.51 4.47 2.38
CA TYR A 25 -15.77 5.41 3.23
C TYR A 25 -14.50 4.77 3.78
N PHE A 26 -13.39 5.51 3.71
CA PHE A 26 -12.12 5.16 4.35
C PHE A 26 -11.45 6.40 4.94
N HIS A 27 -11.12 6.34 6.23
CA HIS A 27 -10.31 7.31 6.95
C HIS A 27 -9.32 6.56 7.84
N GLY A 28 -8.02 6.76 7.65
CA GLY A 28 -6.96 6.05 8.38
C GLY A 28 -6.00 5.30 7.46
N GLU A 29 -5.53 4.13 7.90
CA GLU A 29 -4.49 3.36 7.20
C GLU A 29 -4.91 1.92 6.92
N HIS A 30 -4.38 1.36 5.82
CA HIS A 30 -4.46 -0.06 5.54
C HIS A 30 -3.11 -0.58 5.06
N LYS A 31 -2.57 -1.57 5.75
CA LYS A 31 -1.23 -2.13 5.48
C LYS A 31 -1.35 -3.42 4.67
N ILE A 32 -0.68 -3.47 3.53
CA ILE A 32 -0.54 -4.66 2.69
C ILE A 32 0.85 -5.26 2.96
N PRO A 33 0.97 -6.38 3.70
CA PRO A 33 2.27 -6.96 4.04
C PRO A 33 2.87 -7.69 2.84
N ILE A 34 4.12 -7.40 2.50
CA ILE A 34 4.92 -8.05 1.45
C ILE A 34 6.14 -8.67 2.12
N GLU A 35 6.30 -9.99 1.98
CA GLU A 35 7.49 -10.70 2.47
C GLU A 35 8.61 -10.54 1.45
N LEU A 36 9.75 -9.99 1.88
CA LEU A 36 10.92 -9.77 1.01
C LEU A 36 12.17 -10.39 1.63
N ILE A 37 13.02 -10.93 0.76
CA ILE A 37 14.36 -11.40 1.09
C ILE A 37 15.36 -10.29 0.78
N LYS A 38 16.43 -10.25 1.56
CA LYS A 38 17.54 -9.35 1.33
C LYS A 38 18.01 -9.40 -0.13
N ASP A 39 18.29 -8.22 -0.67
CA ASP A 39 18.74 -7.94 -2.03
C ASP A 39 17.64 -8.12 -3.11
N GLU A 40 16.41 -8.54 -2.77
CA GLU A 40 15.26 -8.49 -3.70
C GLU A 40 14.80 -7.05 -3.92
N VAL A 41 14.32 -6.78 -5.13
CA VAL A 41 13.71 -5.51 -5.54
C VAL A 41 12.19 -5.67 -5.59
N LEU A 42 11.50 -4.94 -4.73
CA LEU A 42 10.05 -4.73 -4.82
C LEU A 42 9.78 -3.61 -5.82
N THR A 43 8.97 -3.91 -6.84
CA THR A 43 8.44 -2.90 -7.77
C THR A 43 6.93 -2.89 -7.67
N PHE A 44 6.30 -1.76 -7.36
CA PHE A 44 4.85 -1.68 -7.21
C PHE A 44 4.24 -0.41 -7.80
N GLN A 45 2.93 -0.45 -8.01
CA GLN A 45 2.11 0.66 -8.46
C GLN A 45 0.84 0.70 -7.63
N VAL A 46 0.34 1.91 -7.34
CA VAL A 46 -0.92 2.14 -6.65
C VAL A 46 -1.79 3.01 -7.54
N GLU A 47 -2.94 2.47 -7.94
CA GLU A 47 -3.99 3.21 -8.63
C GLU A 47 -5.14 3.53 -7.68
N ILE A 48 -5.66 4.75 -7.79
CA ILE A 48 -6.66 5.29 -6.87
C ILE A 48 -7.80 5.88 -7.69
N TYR A 49 -8.99 5.36 -7.44
CA TYR A 49 -10.21 5.82 -8.10
C TYR A 49 -11.05 6.50 -7.05
N ASN A 50 -10.81 7.81 -6.89
CA ASN A 50 -11.48 8.65 -5.92
C ASN A 50 -12.81 9.18 -6.50
N GLU A 51 -13.91 8.95 -5.78
CA GLU A 51 -15.26 9.28 -6.24
C GLU A 51 -15.84 10.55 -5.59
N ASN A 52 -15.32 10.97 -4.43
CA ASN A 52 -15.88 12.05 -3.62
C ASN A 52 -14.94 13.26 -3.39
N GLY A 53 -13.69 13.18 -3.86
CA GLY A 53 -12.68 14.22 -3.67
C GLY A 53 -11.97 14.19 -2.30
N GLY A 54 -12.16 13.14 -1.50
CA GLY A 54 -11.46 12.92 -0.22
C GLY A 54 -9.94 12.76 -0.40
N GLY A 55 -9.19 12.92 0.69
CA GLY A 55 -7.73 12.78 0.66
C GLY A 55 -7.29 11.32 0.54
N TRP A 56 -6.13 11.10 -0.07
CA TRP A 56 -5.53 9.78 -0.17
C TRP A 56 -4.01 9.89 -0.27
N GLY A 57 -3.33 8.79 0.03
CA GLY A 57 -1.88 8.68 -0.10
C GLY A 57 -1.43 7.23 0.03
N TYR A 58 -0.14 7.02 -0.17
CA TYR A 58 0.48 5.75 0.15
C TYR A 58 1.97 5.94 0.43
N HIS A 59 2.57 4.99 1.12
CA HIS A 59 4.01 4.91 1.35
C HIS A 59 4.44 3.47 1.64
N LEU A 60 5.75 3.25 1.75
CA LEU A 60 6.32 1.97 2.14
C LEU A 60 6.88 2.07 3.57
N GLU A 61 6.63 1.06 4.40
CA GLU A 61 7.19 0.94 5.74
C GLU A 61 7.90 -0.40 5.97
N ASN A 62 8.85 -0.41 6.91
CA ASN A 62 9.38 -1.64 7.51
C ASN A 62 8.53 -2.08 8.73
N GLU A 63 8.89 -3.21 9.36
CA GLU A 63 8.24 -3.71 10.59
C GLU A 63 8.25 -2.75 11.78
N LYS A 64 9.15 -1.76 11.79
CA LYS A 64 9.25 -0.75 12.85
C LYS A 64 8.32 0.44 12.60
N GLY A 65 7.68 0.50 11.42
CA GLY A 65 6.88 1.64 10.98
C GLY A 65 7.72 2.81 10.44
N ASP A 66 8.99 2.58 10.12
CA ASP A 66 9.82 3.62 9.50
C ASP A 66 9.44 3.76 8.03
N HIS A 67 9.20 5.00 7.58
CA HIS A 67 8.97 5.30 6.17
C HIS A 67 10.24 5.04 5.35
N LEU A 68 10.11 4.23 4.30
CA LEU A 68 11.21 3.85 3.43
C LEU A 68 11.23 4.71 2.17
N PRO A 69 12.41 5.17 1.73
CA PRO A 69 12.53 5.90 0.47
C PRO A 69 12.30 4.93 -0.68
N MET A 70 11.56 5.37 -1.69
CA MET A 70 11.33 4.63 -2.92
C MET A 70 11.92 5.40 -4.10
N LYS A 71 12.36 4.67 -5.11
CA LYS A 71 12.84 5.24 -6.36
C LYS A 71 11.71 5.19 -7.39
N GLU A 72 11.45 6.31 -8.05
CA GLU A 72 10.50 6.36 -9.17
C GLU A 72 11.11 5.71 -10.42
N SER A 73 10.31 4.86 -11.07
CA SER A 73 10.63 4.15 -12.31
C SER A 73 9.42 4.23 -13.25
N GLY A 74 9.25 5.40 -13.88
CA GLY A 74 8.04 5.71 -14.64
C GLY A 74 6.84 5.88 -13.71
N GLU A 75 5.81 5.05 -13.88
CA GLU A 75 4.61 5.03 -13.03
C GLU A 75 4.74 4.07 -11.83
N ARG A 76 5.87 3.38 -11.71
CA ARG A 76 6.17 2.40 -10.66
C ARG A 76 7.15 2.95 -9.63
N LEU A 77 7.11 2.35 -8.45
CA LEU A 77 8.01 2.62 -7.34
C LEU A 77 8.84 1.39 -7.03
N GLU A 78 10.13 1.59 -6.86
CA GLU A 78 11.12 0.54 -6.60
C GLU A 78 11.73 0.69 -5.20
N TYR A 79 11.91 -0.43 -4.52
CA TYR A 79 12.67 -0.53 -3.26
C TYR A 79 13.57 -1.77 -3.27
N GLU A 80 14.86 -1.57 -3.03
CA GLU A 80 15.84 -2.64 -2.85
C GLU A 80 15.92 -3.04 -1.37
N THR A 81 15.65 -4.30 -1.10
CA THR A 81 15.47 -4.84 0.24
C THR A 81 16.81 -5.02 0.95
N VAL A 82 16.94 -4.50 2.17
CA VAL A 82 18.22 -4.56 2.92
C VAL A 82 18.32 -5.73 3.90
N GLU A 83 17.19 -6.33 4.27
CA GLU A 83 17.09 -7.47 5.18
C GLU A 83 15.84 -8.30 4.92
N ASN A 84 15.90 -9.59 5.29
CA ASN A 84 14.76 -10.49 5.21
C ASN A 84 13.72 -10.09 6.26
N ALA A 85 12.58 -9.53 5.84
CA ALA A 85 11.55 -9.02 6.74
C ALA A 85 10.21 -8.82 6.00
N SER A 86 9.14 -8.57 6.76
CA SER A 86 7.89 -8.06 6.22
C SER A 86 7.99 -6.54 5.99
N TYR A 87 7.63 -6.10 4.79
CA TYR A 87 7.48 -4.70 4.42
C TYR A 87 6.00 -4.40 4.16
N TYR A 88 5.59 -3.15 4.27
CA TYR A 88 4.17 -2.78 4.16
C TYR A 88 3.98 -1.67 3.15
N ILE A 89 3.23 -1.96 2.08
CA ILE A 89 2.62 -0.91 1.27
C ILE A 89 1.44 -0.39 2.10
N VAL A 90 1.53 0.83 2.58
CA VAL A 90 0.51 1.45 3.43
C VAL A 90 -0.33 2.37 2.57
N LEU A 91 -1.64 2.11 2.53
CA LEU A 91 -2.64 2.95 1.91
C LEU A 91 -3.23 3.90 2.96
N HIS A 92 -3.35 5.18 2.63
CA HIS A 92 -3.96 6.20 3.48
C HIS A 92 -5.22 6.75 2.84
N GLY A 93 -6.25 6.96 3.65
CA GLY A 93 -7.48 7.64 3.29
C GLY A 93 -7.80 8.75 4.28
N ASP A 94 -8.36 9.84 3.77
CA ASP A 94 -8.91 10.94 4.56
C ASP A 94 -10.31 11.25 4.04
N GLU A 95 -11.30 10.58 4.65
CA GLU A 95 -12.73 10.70 4.28
C GLU A 95 -13.00 10.35 2.79
N VAL A 96 -12.29 9.36 2.24
CA VAL A 96 -12.34 9.01 0.81
C VAL A 96 -13.35 7.89 0.51
N GLU A 97 -14.04 8.02 -0.62
CA GLU A 97 -14.90 7.00 -1.23
C GLU A 97 -14.27 6.52 -2.54
N GLY A 98 -14.35 5.21 -2.80
CA GLY A 98 -13.93 4.65 -4.07
C GLY A 98 -13.16 3.33 -3.94
N ARG A 99 -12.06 3.20 -4.69
CA ARG A 99 -11.27 1.96 -4.72
C ARG A 99 -9.76 2.17 -4.83
N PHE A 100 -9.00 1.22 -4.28
CA PHE A 100 -7.57 1.06 -4.49
C PHE A 100 -7.30 -0.18 -5.33
N ALA A 101 -6.36 -0.08 -6.27
CA ALA A 101 -5.75 -1.22 -6.93
C ALA A 101 -4.22 -1.12 -6.79
N VAL A 102 -3.60 -2.18 -6.30
CA VAL A 102 -2.16 -2.26 -6.06
C VAL A 102 -1.63 -3.51 -6.72
N ASP A 103 -0.64 -3.36 -7.57
CA ASP A 103 0.09 -4.47 -8.19
C ASP A 103 1.56 -4.37 -7.84
N TRP A 104 2.20 -5.52 -7.62
CA TRP A 104 3.62 -5.60 -7.33
C TRP A 104 4.30 -6.81 -7.97
N GLU A 105 5.59 -6.65 -8.18
CA GLU A 105 6.52 -7.66 -8.67
C GLU A 105 7.74 -7.69 -7.74
N ILE A 106 8.32 -8.88 -7.57
CA ILE A 106 9.53 -9.12 -6.78
C ILE A 106 10.55 -9.75 -7.71
N SER A 107 11.75 -9.19 -7.77
CA SER A 107 12.87 -9.70 -8.58
C SER A 107 14.18 -9.70 -7.80
N ASP A 108 15.11 -10.57 -8.20
CA ASP A 108 16.50 -10.60 -7.68
C ASP A 108 17.44 -9.61 -8.40
#